data_AF-A0A937V6X3-F1
#
_entry.id   AF-A0A937V6X3-F1
#
_cell.length_a   1.000
_cell.length_b   1.000
_cell.length_c   1.000
_cell.angle_alpha   90.00
_cell.angle_beta   90.00
_cell.angle_gamma   90.00
#
_symmetry.space_group_name_H-M   'P 1'
#
loop_
_entity.id
_entity.type
_entity.pdbx_description
1 polymer ?
#
loop_
_entity_poly.entity_id
_entity_poly.type
_entity_poly.pdbx_seq_one_letter_code
_entity_poly.pdbx_strand_id
1 'polypeptide(L)'
;MIFTIGLILIIAGWIVQLYRTLAKKDLQFNLVFLSLYVAGCFLLAIATFMQKDVISATLQLICTILPLIVLAAVIRLKKGA
;
A
#
# COMPACT_ATOMS: atom_id res chain seq x y z
N MET A 1 -2.71 -17.99 -9.62
CA MET A 1 -2.13 -17.25 -10.76
C MET A 1 -2.80 -15.90 -10.99
N ILE A 2 -4.10 -15.81 -11.34
CA ILE A 2 -4.78 -14.51 -11.57
C ILE A 2 -4.69 -13.58 -10.35
N PHE A 3 -4.93 -14.10 -9.15
CA PHE A 3 -4.83 -13.33 -7.91
C PHE A 3 -3.44 -12.71 -7.69
N THR A 4 -2.39 -13.52 -7.85
CA THR A 4 -0.99 -13.11 -7.72
C THR A 4 -0.61 -12.04 -8.74
N ILE A 5 -1.08 -12.17 -9.99
CA ILE A 5 -0.89 -11.16 -11.05
C ILE A 5 -1.58 -9.85 -10.66
N GLY A 6 -2.80 -9.92 -10.12
CA GLY A 6 -3.51 -8.76 -9.60
C GLY A 6 -2.73 -8.03 -8.51
N LEU A 7 -2.14 -8.76 -7.56
CA LEU A 7 -1.30 -8.19 -6.50
C LEU A 7 -0.05 -7.49 -7.07
N ILE A 8 0.59 -8.06 -8.09
CA ILE A 8 1.75 -7.43 -8.75
C ILE A 8 1.36 -6.11 -9.41
N LEU A 9 0.21 -6.05 -10.09
CA LEU A 9 -0.30 -4.83 -10.69
C LEU A 9 -0.63 -3.76 -9.64
N ILE A 10 -1.22 -4.17 -8.51
CA ILE A 10 -1.48 -3.28 -7.37
C ILE A 10 -0.17 -2.70 -6.82
N ILE A 11 0.86 -3.53 -6.64
CA ILE A 11 2.18 -3.09 -6.18
C ILE A 11 2.77 -2.07 -7.16
N ALA A 12 2.69 -2.31 -8.47
CA ALA A 12 3.15 -1.36 -9.48
C ALA A 12 2.42 -0.02 -9.38
N GLY A 13 1.10 -0.05 -9.17
CA GLY A 13 0.30 1.16 -8.92
C GLY A 13 0.77 1.95 -7.70
N TRP A 14 1.08 1.25 -6.59
CA TRP A 14 1.62 1.89 -5.39
C TRP A 14 3.01 2.49 -5.59
N ILE A 15 3.87 1.85 -6.37
CA ILE A 15 5.19 2.40 -6.72
C ILE A 15 5.03 3.73 -7.49
N VAL A 16 4.13 3.79 -8.46
CA VAL A 16 3.83 5.02 -9.21
C VAL A 16 3.27 6.10 -8.27
N GLN A 17 2.37 5.72 -7.36
CA GLN A 17 1.78 6.65 -6.41
C GLN A 17 2.81 7.21 -5.43
N LEU A 18 3.76 6.38 -5.00
CA LEU A 18 4.87 6.78 -4.14
C LEU A 18 5.77 7.79 -4.85
N TYR A 19 6.10 7.57 -6.12
CA TYR A 19 6.82 8.54 -6.94
C TYR A 19 6.07 9.87 -7.06
N ARG A 20 4.75 9.84 -7.35
CA ARG A 20 3.94 11.08 -7.43
C ARG A 20 3.92 11.84 -6.11
N THR A 21 3.76 11.14 -5.00
CA THR A 21 3.68 11.76 -3.67
C THR A 21 5.00 12.40 -3.26
N LEU A 22 6.12 11.70 -3.45
CA LEU A 22 7.44 12.18 -3.02
C LEU A 22 8.07 13.18 -4.00
N ALA A 23 8.05 12.89 -5.31
CA ALA A 23 8.72 13.72 -6.31
C ALA A 23 7.87 14.89 -6.78
N LYS A 24 6.55 14.68 -6.98
CA LYS A 24 5.64 15.73 -7.46
C LYS A 24 4.92 16.47 -6.32
N LYS A 25 5.11 16.04 -5.06
CA LYS A 25 4.41 16.59 -3.88
C LYS A 25 2.89 16.63 -4.08
N ASP A 26 2.35 15.63 -4.77
CA ASP A 26 0.91 15.50 -4.97
C ASP A 26 0.27 14.90 -3.70
N LEU A 27 -0.17 15.79 -2.81
CA LEU A 27 -0.70 15.46 -1.47
C LEU A 27 -2.22 15.34 -1.44
N GLN A 28 -2.90 15.36 -2.60
CA GLN A 28 -4.36 15.28 -2.71
C GLN A 28 -4.85 13.84 -2.51
N PHE A 29 -4.50 13.23 -1.39
CA PHE A 29 -4.90 11.87 -1.03
C PHE A 29 -5.84 11.87 0.17
N ASN A 30 -6.91 11.09 0.08
CA ASN A 30 -7.80 10.88 1.21
C ASN A 30 -7.11 9.98 2.25
N LEU A 31 -6.69 10.59 3.37
CA LEU A 31 -5.99 9.90 4.45
C LEU A 31 -6.85 8.80 5.10
N VAL A 32 -8.18 8.97 5.13
CA VAL A 32 -9.09 7.96 5.67
C VAL A 32 -9.11 6.73 4.76
N PHE A 33 -9.20 6.93 3.45
CA PHE A 33 -9.09 5.83 2.49
C PHE A 33 -7.75 5.10 2.62
N LEU A 34 -6.64 5.85 2.68
CA LEU A 34 -5.30 5.26 2.73
C LEU A 34 -5.05 4.48 4.02
N SER A 35 -5.53 4.96 5.16
CA SER A 35 -5.42 4.25 6.44
C SER A 35 -6.27 2.98 6.47
N LEU A 36 -7.52 3.03 5.98
CA LEU A 36 -8.37 1.84 5.85
C LEU A 36 -7.77 0.81 4.88
N TYR A 37 -7.15 1.28 3.79
CA TYR A 37 -6.47 0.41 2.82
C TYR A 37 -5.31 -0.35 3.48
N VAL A 38 -4.44 0.34 4.21
CA VAL A 38 -3.32 -0.28 4.95
C VAL A 38 -3.83 -1.32 5.95
N ALA A 39 -4.86 -0.99 6.73
CA ALA A 39 -5.45 -1.92 7.69
C ALA A 39 -6.04 -3.15 6.98
N GLY A 40 -6.74 -2.95 5.86
CA GLY A 40 -7.31 -4.04 5.05
C GLY A 40 -6.25 -4.97 4.49
N CYS A 41 -5.19 -4.44 3.88
CA CYS A 41 -4.08 -5.24 3.34
C CYS A 41 -3.34 -6.01 4.44
N PHE A 42 -3.19 -5.43 5.63
CA PHE A 42 -2.59 -6.12 6.77
C PHE A 42 -3.45 -7.30 7.24
N LEU A 43 -4.77 -7.12 7.37
CA LEU A 43 -5.69 -8.20 7.71
C LEU A 43 -5.70 -9.30 6.65
N LEU A 44 -5.65 -8.92 5.37
CA LEU A 44 -5.54 -9.86 4.25
C LEU A 44 -4.23 -10.66 4.30
N ALA A 45 -3.11 -10.02 4.64
CA ALA A 45 -1.83 -10.71 4.79
C ALA A 45 -1.92 -11.82 5.85
N ILE A 46 -2.52 -11.51 7.02
CA ILE A 46 -2.76 -12.48 8.09
C ILE A 46 -3.65 -13.62 7.58
N ALA A 47 -4.77 -13.30 6.93
CA ALA A 47 -5.69 -14.31 6.40
C ALA A 47 -5.02 -15.26 5.39
N THR A 48 -4.24 -14.71 4.44
CA THR A 48 -3.50 -15.53 3.46
C THR A 48 -2.40 -16.36 4.10
N PHE A 49 -1.75 -15.85 5.14
CA PHE A 49 -0.77 -16.60 5.92
C PHE A 49 -1.42 -17.79 6.66
N MET A 50 -2.60 -17.59 7.25
CA MET A 50 -3.38 -18.67 7.89
C MET A 50 -3.79 -19.76 6.89
N GLN A 51 -3.99 -19.41 5.62
CA GLN A 51 -4.25 -20.35 4.53
C GLN A 51 -3.00 -21.07 4.01
N LYS A 52 -1.82 -20.83 4.61
CA LYS A 52 -0.51 -21.35 4.21
C LYS A 52 -0.04 -20.89 2.81
N ASP A 53 -0.66 -19.86 2.23
CA ASP A 53 -0.20 -19.21 1.00
C ASP A 53 0.81 -18.10 1.32
N VAL A 54 2.06 -18.52 1.48
CA VAL A 54 3.16 -17.63 1.85
C VAL A 54 3.44 -16.59 0.77
N ILE A 55 3.32 -16.95 -0.51
CA ILE A 55 3.60 -16.04 -1.63
C ILE A 55 2.60 -14.88 -1.62
N SER A 56 1.31 -15.21 -1.55
CA SER A 56 0.26 -14.19 -1.47
C SER A 56 0.36 -13.35 -0.20
N ALA A 57 0.71 -13.95 0.94
CA ALA A 57 0.92 -13.23 2.19
C ALA A 57 2.07 -12.23 2.09
N THR A 58 3.20 -12.61 1.48
CA THR A 58 4.33 -11.69 1.24
C THR A 58 3.92 -10.54 0.32
N LEU A 59 3.20 -10.81 -0.76
CA LEU A 59 2.72 -9.76 -1.66
C LEU A 59 1.74 -8.81 -0.97
N GLN A 60 0.83 -9.31 -0.12
CA GLN A 60 -0.07 -8.48 0.67
C GLN A 60 0.67 -7.61 1.69
N LEU A 61 1.76 -8.11 2.29
CA LEU A 61 2.62 -7.29 3.13
C LEU A 61 3.28 -6.15 2.34
N ILE A 62 3.74 -6.39 1.12
CA ILE A 62 4.26 -5.33 0.24
C ILE A 62 3.15 -4.31 -0.08
N CYS A 63 1.94 -4.79 -0.40
CA CYS A 63 0.75 -3.95 -0.58
C CYS A 63 0.34 -3.19 0.68
N THR A 64 0.80 -3.59 1.87
CA THR A 64 0.58 -2.85 3.12
C THR A 64 1.66 -1.78 3.32
N ILE A 65 2.93 -2.16 3.11
CA ILE A 65 4.10 -1.33 3.40
C ILE A 65 4.17 -0.13 2.44
N LEU A 66 3.97 -0.32 1.14
CA LEU A 66 4.06 0.77 0.17
C LEU A 66 3.07 1.92 0.45
N PRO A 67 1.75 1.67 0.59
CA PRO A 67 0.81 2.71 0.98
C PRO A 67 1.07 3.29 2.38
N LEU A 68 1.61 2.51 3.31
CA LEU A 68 2.01 3.04 4.61
C LEU A 68 3.13 4.07 4.48
N ILE A 69 4.11 3.84 3.59
CA ILE A 69 5.15 4.83 3.27
C ILE A 69 4.53 6.08 2.63
N VAL A 70 3.58 5.91 1.70
CA VAL A 70 2.83 7.03 1.11
C VAL A 70 2.09 7.82 2.19
N LEU A 71 1.41 7.14 3.12
CA LEU A 71 0.70 7.77 4.23
C LEU A 71 1.62 8.61 5.11
N ALA A 72 2.76 8.02 5.51
CA ALA A 72 3.77 8.70 6.30
C ALA A 72 4.35 9.92 5.56
N ALA A 73 4.59 9.79 4.25
CA ALA A 73 5.06 10.88 3.40
C ALA A 73 4.04 12.02 3.31
N VAL A 74 2.75 11.70 3.07
CA VAL A 74 1.69 12.72 3.00
C VAL A 74 1.54 13.45 4.33
N ILE A 75 1.52 12.73 5.46
CA ILE A 75 1.41 13.35 6.79
C ILE A 75 2.62 14.26 7.07
N ARG A 76 3.84 13.80 6.75
CA ARG A 76 5.07 14.58 6.96
C ARG A 76 5.10 15.84 6.11
N LEU A 77 4.78 15.72 4.82
CA LEU A 77 4.81 16.84 3.88
C LEU A 77 3.70 17.86 4.16
N LYS A 78 2.51 17.41 4.58
CA LYS A 78 1.39 18.30 4.94
C LYS A 78 1.62 19.06 6.25
N LYS A 79 2.44 18.53 7.17
CA LYS A 79 2.85 19.24 8.40
C LYS A 79 3.94 20.28 8.17
N GLY A 80 4.70 20.18 7.08
CA GLY A 80 5.81 21.08 6.74
C GLY A 80 5.48 22.13 5.67
N ALA A 81 4.24 22.16 5.18
CA ALA A 81 3.69 23.17 4.28
C ALA A 81 2.77 24.10 5.07
#